data_AF-S7WBX3-F1
#
_entry.id   AF-S7WBX3-F1
#
_cell.length_a   1.000
_cell.length_b   1.000
_cell.length_c   1.000
_cell.angle_alpha   90.00
_cell.angle_beta   90.00
_cell.angle_gamma   90.00
#
_symmetry.space_group_name_H-M   'P 1'
#
loop_
_entity.id
_entity.type
_entity.pdbx_description
1 polymer ?
#
loop_
_entity_poly.entity_id
_entity_poly.type
_entity_poly.pdbx_seq_one_letter_code
_entity_poly.pdbx_strand_id
1 'polypeptide(L)'
;MNYKENYEEALEKISHLEDKLEEKDILIDSLIAQIKKYKQSDNLKKKIDTQSNKRVKEEYTEDETETIQSLEKTVSIPDISSNKIIPNINDDDELEAGEIRKENTVDSSHSRQTSKSIMSKEMRYVDKQLKLEKEISKETTVKMTGLKALQKCPRKKEICFKSNYSFEEFIDFIDSQIVPYIFDEKKKIRLNKTLKNYIEINIKGIINLIIKTLNDNDVEKVYTILLTISIYSSYEIIILLFHDILLYLEDPSKLLFFSYAIFYDCEIRCDIISTTIKKILNYQLNIDYKLYKEYKQFYNKIENSISLTASSTDFIPYILSLESNFNINDEESVINIAAVIRMITIFMDYDWAYNELIVNNIYPKYVSTKNIFYLVCIGTVALQGQRMFEDEKSVKNMYDFIKKEYNECNQNVKEIIKKYIARFEIIEKTEIENNFY
;
A
#
# COMPACT_ATOMS: atom_id res chain seq x y z
N MET A 1 48.14 0.80 24.59
CA MET A 1 46.96 0.28 23.86
C MET A 1 46.80 -1.18 24.21
N ASN A 2 45.67 -1.55 24.81
CA ASN A 2 45.45 -2.87 25.38
C ASN A 2 44.91 -3.81 24.29
N TYR A 3 45.81 -4.39 23.49
CA TYR A 3 45.45 -5.24 22.34
C TYR A 3 44.60 -6.46 22.71
N LYS A 4 44.64 -6.88 23.98
CA LYS A 4 43.84 -8.00 24.48
C LYS A 4 42.36 -7.65 24.63
N GLU A 5 42.07 -6.44 25.08
CA GLU A 5 40.71 -5.93 25.30
C GLU A 5 39.98 -5.73 23.95
N ASN A 6 40.68 -5.19 22.96
CA ASN A 6 40.14 -5.05 21.59
C ASN A 6 39.90 -6.39 20.89
N TYR A 7 40.67 -7.44 21.24
CA TYR A 7 40.50 -8.77 20.67
C TYR A 7 39.28 -9.49 21.24
N GLU A 8 39.05 -9.36 22.55
CA GLU A 8 37.87 -9.92 23.22
C GLU A 8 36.57 -9.24 22.74
N GLU A 9 36.57 -7.91 22.57
CA GLU A 9 35.42 -7.18 22.02
C GLU A 9 35.13 -7.56 20.55
N ALA A 10 36.17 -7.85 19.76
CA ALA A 10 36.01 -8.31 18.38
C ALA A 10 35.39 -9.72 18.31
N LEU A 11 35.80 -10.63 19.20
CA LEU A 11 35.23 -11.97 19.28
C LEU A 11 33.75 -11.96 19.70
N GLU A 12 33.39 -11.10 20.65
CA GLU A 12 31.99 -10.95 21.08
C GLU A 12 31.10 -10.40 19.95
N LYS A 13 31.60 -9.44 19.17
CA LYS A 13 30.91 -8.94 17.97
C LYS A 13 30.76 -10.01 16.88
N ILE A 14 31.78 -10.84 16.67
CA ILE A 14 31.71 -11.95 15.70
C ILE A 14 30.64 -12.95 16.14
N SER A 15 30.65 -13.39 17.41
CA SER A 15 29.64 -14.33 17.94
C SER A 15 28.22 -13.79 17.79
N HIS A 16 28.00 -12.51 18.12
CA HIS A 16 26.69 -11.88 17.98
C HIS A 16 26.25 -11.75 16.51
N LEU A 17 27.19 -11.57 15.57
CA LEU A 17 26.89 -11.54 14.14
C LEU A 17 26.56 -12.93 13.60
N GLU A 18 27.24 -13.98 14.09
CA GLU A 18 26.94 -15.38 13.77
C GLU A 18 25.53 -15.76 14.23
N ASP A 19 25.13 -15.38 15.45
CA ASP A 19 23.77 -15.60 15.98
C ASP A 19 22.70 -14.92 15.11
N LYS A 20 22.97 -13.68 14.66
CA LYS A 20 22.08 -12.95 13.75
C LYS A 20 21.99 -13.60 12.36
N LEU A 21 23.09 -14.18 11.88
CA LEU A 21 23.13 -14.89 10.59
C LEU A 21 22.27 -16.15 10.67
N GLU A 22 22.39 -16.93 11.75
CA GLU A 22 21.56 -18.11 11.99
C GLU A 22 20.07 -17.76 12.08
N GLU A 23 19.70 -16.64 12.73
CA GLU A 23 18.32 -16.16 12.77
C GLU A 23 17.78 -15.80 11.37
N LYS A 24 18.61 -15.22 10.51
CA LYS A 24 18.24 -14.88 9.13
C LYS A 24 18.11 -16.11 8.24
N ASP A 25 18.96 -17.11 8.41
CA ASP A 25 18.85 -18.38 7.68
C ASP A 25 17.54 -19.11 8.00
N ILE A 26 17.12 -19.10 9.28
CA ILE A 26 15.82 -19.66 9.70
C ILE A 26 14.64 -18.91 9.05
N LEU A 27 14.74 -17.58 8.92
CA LEU A 27 13.74 -16.77 8.23
C LEU A 27 13.67 -17.10 6.73
N ILE A 28 14.83 -17.26 6.09
CA ILE A 28 14.93 -17.63 4.67
C ILE A 28 14.30 -19.01 4.43
N ASP A 29 14.61 -20.00 5.25
CA ASP A 29 14.04 -21.35 5.14
C ASP A 29 12.52 -21.35 5.32
N SER A 30 12.01 -20.55 6.27
CA SER A 30 10.57 -20.35 6.47
C SER A 30 9.90 -19.74 5.23
N LEU A 31 10.50 -18.70 4.65
CA LEU A 31 10.00 -18.06 3.43
C LEU A 31 10.03 -19.02 2.23
N ILE A 32 11.10 -19.80 2.07
CA ILE A 32 11.20 -20.82 1.02
C ILE A 32 10.11 -21.89 1.18
N ALA A 33 9.84 -22.32 2.42
CA ALA A 33 8.76 -23.28 2.70
C ALA A 33 7.38 -22.71 2.36
N GLN A 34 7.12 -21.43 2.67
CA GLN A 34 5.89 -20.74 2.29
C GLN A 34 5.73 -20.63 0.77
N ILE A 35 6.79 -20.25 0.05
CA ILE A 35 6.80 -20.17 -1.42
C ILE A 35 6.53 -21.55 -2.04
N LYS A 36 7.11 -22.62 -1.50
CA LYS A 36 6.86 -23.99 -1.95
C LYS A 36 5.39 -24.41 -1.73
N LYS A 37 4.81 -24.10 -0.57
CA LYS A 37 3.38 -24.34 -0.30
C LYS A 37 2.48 -23.56 -1.26
N TYR A 38 2.81 -22.29 -1.52
CA TYR A 38 2.05 -21.44 -2.44
C TYR A 38 2.09 -21.99 -3.87
N LYS A 39 3.27 -22.38 -4.37
CA LYS A 39 3.43 -23.03 -5.68
C LYS A 39 2.67 -24.36 -5.79
N GLN A 40 2.63 -25.18 -4.74
CA GLN A 40 1.82 -26.41 -4.73
C GLN A 40 0.32 -26.11 -4.79
N SER A 41 -0.14 -25.08 -4.07
CA SER A 41 -1.55 -24.67 -4.08
C SER A 41 -2.02 -24.09 -5.42
N ASP A 42 -1.15 -23.36 -6.14
CA ASP A 42 -1.44 -22.86 -7.49
C ASP A 42 -1.45 -23.98 -8.54
N ASN A 43 -0.59 -24.99 -8.38
CA ASN A 43 -0.63 -26.17 -9.24
C ASN A 43 -1.88 -27.02 -9.02
N LEU A 44 -2.42 -27.06 -7.79
CA LEU A 44 -3.71 -27.68 -7.47
C LEU A 44 -4.89 -26.92 -8.11
N LYS A 45 -4.88 -25.58 -8.06
CA LYS A 45 -5.90 -24.74 -8.74
C LYS A 45 -5.89 -24.95 -10.25
N LYS A 46 -4.71 -24.98 -10.89
CA LYS A 46 -4.59 -25.27 -12.33
C LYS A 46 -5.12 -26.66 -12.70
N LYS A 47 -4.93 -27.69 -11.85
CA LYS A 47 -5.51 -29.03 -12.07
C LYS A 47 -7.03 -29.06 -11.94
N ILE A 48 -7.59 -28.30 -10.99
CA ILE A 48 -9.05 -28.17 -10.80
C ILE A 48 -9.68 -27.44 -12.00
N ASP A 49 -9.10 -26.33 -12.46
CA ASP A 49 -9.62 -25.59 -13.62
C ASP A 49 -9.55 -26.41 -14.92
N THR A 50 -8.57 -27.30 -15.05
CA THR A 50 -8.46 -28.22 -16.20
C THR A 50 -9.51 -29.34 -16.15
N GLN A 51 -9.95 -29.77 -14.95
CA GLN A 51 -11.04 -30.74 -14.78
C GLN A 51 -12.42 -30.10 -14.96
N SER A 52 -12.61 -28.85 -14.51
CA SER A 52 -13.85 -28.08 -14.69
C SER A 52 -14.16 -27.82 -16.16
N ASN A 53 -13.14 -27.46 -16.95
CA ASN A 53 -13.29 -27.23 -18.40
C ASN A 53 -13.51 -28.51 -19.22
N LYS A 54 -13.22 -29.69 -18.65
CA LYS A 54 -13.50 -30.98 -19.29
C LYS A 54 -14.95 -31.43 -19.11
N ARG A 55 -15.57 -31.12 -17.95
CA ARG A 55 -16.99 -31.43 -17.69
C ARG A 55 -17.96 -30.51 -18.45
N VAL A 56 -17.63 -29.24 -18.63
CA VAL A 56 -18.50 -28.29 -19.37
C VAL A 56 -18.58 -28.60 -20.88
N LYS A 57 -17.62 -29.36 -21.43
CA LYS A 57 -17.65 -29.81 -22.84
C LYS A 57 -18.41 -31.12 -23.07
N GLU A 58 -18.75 -31.87 -22.02
CA GLU A 58 -19.52 -33.12 -22.14
C GLU A 58 -21.03 -32.90 -21.87
N GLU A 59 -21.45 -31.73 -21.39
CA GLU A 59 -22.84 -31.44 -21.00
C GLU A 59 -23.62 -30.56 -22.02
N TYR A 60 -23.03 -30.25 -23.19
CA TYR A 60 -23.65 -29.46 -24.28
C TYR A 60 -23.53 -30.13 -25.66
N THR A 61 -23.89 -31.42 -25.77
CA THR A 61 -24.02 -32.09 -27.08
C THR A 61 -25.28 -32.97 -27.23
N GLU A 62 -26.31 -32.77 -26.41
CA GLU A 62 -27.62 -33.40 -26.59
C GLU A 62 -28.73 -32.38 -26.31
N ASP A 63 -28.98 -31.48 -27.26
CA ASP A 63 -30.32 -31.06 -27.67
C ASP A 63 -30.20 -29.93 -28.71
N GLU A 64 -31.18 -29.87 -29.62
CA GLU A 64 -31.31 -28.92 -30.75
C GLU A 64 -30.70 -29.38 -32.09
N THR A 65 -31.09 -30.57 -32.53
CA THR A 65 -31.50 -30.75 -33.93
C THR A 65 -32.94 -30.27 -34.09
N GLU A 66 -33.16 -29.08 -34.67
CA GLU A 66 -34.19 -28.83 -35.68
C GLU A 66 -34.28 -27.32 -36.03
N THR A 67 -34.25 -27.05 -37.33
CA THR A 67 -34.71 -25.81 -37.99
C THR A 67 -33.74 -24.61 -37.97
N ILE A 68 -32.95 -24.48 -39.03
CA ILE A 68 -33.15 -23.48 -40.11
C ILE A 68 -32.10 -23.78 -41.20
N GLN A 69 -32.59 -24.36 -42.30
CA GLN A 69 -31.90 -24.38 -43.58
C GLN A 69 -32.02 -23.01 -44.25
N SER A 70 -31.09 -22.74 -45.16
CA SER A 70 -31.05 -21.69 -46.19
C SER A 70 -30.49 -20.32 -45.78
N LEU A 71 -29.18 -20.15 -45.94
CA LEU A 71 -28.61 -19.23 -46.95
C LEU A 71 -27.08 -19.39 -46.99
N GLU A 72 -26.62 -20.15 -47.99
CA GLU A 72 -25.23 -20.14 -48.43
C GLU A 72 -24.89 -18.82 -49.12
N LYS A 73 -23.69 -18.28 -48.88
CA LYS A 73 -22.71 -18.00 -49.95
C LYS A 73 -21.38 -17.49 -49.41
N THR A 74 -20.39 -18.39 -49.48
CA THR A 74 -19.05 -18.22 -50.07
C THR A 74 -18.26 -16.94 -49.78
N VAL A 75 -17.10 -17.06 -49.13
CA VAL A 75 -15.77 -16.75 -49.71
C VAL A 75 -14.71 -17.60 -48.98
N SER A 76 -13.97 -18.39 -49.76
CA SER A 76 -12.81 -19.20 -49.37
C SER A 76 -11.51 -18.42 -49.60
N ILE A 77 -10.53 -18.52 -48.69
CA ILE A 77 -9.08 -18.30 -48.94
C ILE A 77 -8.29 -19.29 -48.03
N PRO A 78 -7.14 -19.84 -48.47
CA PRO A 78 -6.79 -21.26 -48.28
C PRO A 78 -5.71 -21.56 -47.23
N ASP A 79 -5.58 -22.87 -47.00
CA ASP A 79 -4.55 -23.61 -46.29
C ASP A 79 -3.09 -23.20 -46.58
N ILE A 80 -2.28 -23.21 -45.51
CA ILE A 80 -0.85 -23.52 -45.60
C ILE A 80 -0.58 -24.69 -44.65
N SER A 81 -0.20 -25.79 -45.27
CA SER A 81 0.25 -27.04 -44.69
C SER A 81 1.69 -27.01 -44.15
N SER A 82 1.96 -27.95 -43.24
CA SER A 82 3.26 -28.61 -42.97
C SER A 82 4.24 -27.80 -42.10
N ASN A 83 5.00 -28.35 -41.13
CA ASN A 83 5.41 -29.73 -40.84
C ASN A 83 5.78 -29.90 -39.35
N LYS A 84 5.54 -31.11 -38.83
CA LYS A 84 6.14 -31.68 -37.62
C LYS A 84 7.62 -31.96 -37.87
N ILE A 85 8.53 -31.60 -36.94
CA ILE A 85 9.72 -32.39 -36.61
C ILE A 85 10.03 -32.23 -35.11
N ILE A 86 10.12 -33.38 -34.42
CA ILE A 86 10.65 -33.58 -33.06
C ILE A 86 12.09 -34.13 -33.22
N PRO A 87 13.02 -33.79 -32.32
CA PRO A 87 13.83 -34.82 -31.64
C PRO A 87 13.91 -34.51 -30.13
N ASN A 88 13.47 -35.35 -29.19
CA ASN A 88 14.06 -36.62 -28.70
C ASN A 88 15.59 -36.58 -28.52
N ILE A 89 16.02 -36.27 -27.30
CA ILE A 89 17.35 -36.58 -26.75
C ILE A 89 17.11 -37.11 -25.33
N ASN A 90 17.28 -38.43 -25.17
CA ASN A 90 17.69 -39.10 -23.93
C ASN A 90 19.21 -39.25 -23.98
N ASP A 91 19.81 -39.35 -22.79
CA ASP A 91 21.10 -39.96 -22.37
C ASP A 91 21.53 -39.16 -21.13
N ASP A 92 21.23 -39.59 -19.90
CA ASP A 92 21.87 -40.67 -19.13
C ASP A 92 23.41 -40.59 -19.14
N ASP A 93 23.94 -39.92 -18.11
CA ASP A 93 25.29 -40.16 -17.58
C ASP A 93 25.15 -40.52 -16.09
N GLU A 94 24.98 -41.83 -15.83
CA GLU A 94 25.32 -42.46 -14.56
C GLU A 94 26.84 -42.62 -14.48
N LEU A 95 27.44 -42.19 -13.37
CA LEU A 95 28.74 -42.70 -12.94
C LEU A 95 28.62 -43.29 -11.53
N GLU A 96 29.09 -44.53 -11.46
CA GLU A 96 29.03 -45.50 -10.39
C GLU A 96 29.70 -45.03 -9.09
N ALA A 97 29.10 -45.41 -7.96
CA ALA A 97 29.81 -45.49 -6.68
C ALA A 97 29.58 -46.89 -6.09
N GLY A 98 30.54 -47.78 -6.35
CA GLY A 98 30.64 -49.11 -5.74
C GLY A 98 31.52 -49.11 -4.48
N GLU A 99 31.01 -49.85 -3.49
CA GLU A 99 31.72 -50.59 -2.42
C GLU A 99 32.40 -49.87 -1.25
N ILE A 100 31.60 -49.69 -0.20
CA ILE A 100 31.71 -50.37 1.12
C ILE A 100 33.05 -51.07 1.42
N ARG A 101 33.74 -50.58 2.47
CA ARG A 101 34.41 -51.47 3.44
C ARG A 101 33.83 -51.27 4.84
N LYS A 102 33.33 -52.38 5.37
CA LYS A 102 32.89 -52.61 6.74
C LYS A 102 34.12 -52.71 7.66
N GLU A 103 34.02 -52.12 8.84
CA GLU A 103 34.55 -52.74 10.05
C GLU A 103 33.60 -52.42 11.23
N ASN A 104 33.20 -53.49 11.91
CA ASN A 104 32.39 -53.51 13.13
C ASN A 104 33.24 -52.90 14.29
N THR A 105 32.72 -52.36 15.40
CA THR A 105 31.76 -52.92 16.38
C THR A 105 31.37 -51.82 17.38
N VAL A 106 30.08 -51.77 17.73
CA VAL A 106 29.48 -51.55 19.07
C VAL A 106 30.06 -50.44 19.98
N ASP A 107 29.28 -49.39 20.22
CA ASP A 107 28.75 -49.20 21.58
C ASP A 107 27.46 -48.36 21.65
N SER A 108 26.44 -48.96 22.25
CA SER A 108 25.07 -48.46 22.35
C SER A 108 24.87 -47.76 23.70
N SER A 109 25.00 -46.43 23.76
CA SER A 109 24.51 -45.68 24.94
C SER A 109 24.25 -44.18 24.75
N HIS A 110 24.45 -43.58 23.58
CA HIS A 110 24.25 -42.12 23.40
C HIS A 110 23.03 -41.68 22.57
N SER A 111 22.21 -42.61 22.07
CA SER A 111 21.10 -42.24 21.16
C SER A 111 19.77 -41.86 21.85
N ARG A 112 19.69 -41.84 23.19
CA ARG A 112 18.44 -41.50 23.93
C ARG A 112 18.39 -40.10 24.53
N GLN A 113 19.52 -39.38 24.60
CA GLN A 113 19.55 -38.00 25.12
C GLN A 113 19.37 -36.94 24.03
N THR A 114 19.80 -37.21 22.80
CA THR A 114 19.65 -36.30 21.65
C THR A 114 18.21 -36.24 21.13
N SER A 115 17.46 -37.34 21.16
CA SER A 115 16.05 -37.35 20.69
C SER A 115 15.09 -36.55 21.57
N LYS A 116 15.33 -36.46 22.89
CA LYS A 116 14.53 -35.62 23.80
C LYS A 116 14.83 -34.13 23.65
N SER A 117 16.08 -33.77 23.34
CA SER A 117 16.48 -32.38 23.11
C SER A 117 15.90 -31.84 21.80
N ILE A 118 15.85 -32.64 20.74
CA ILE A 118 15.34 -32.24 19.42
C ILE A 118 13.82 -32.04 19.47
N MET A 119 13.07 -32.96 20.11
CA MET A 119 11.61 -32.78 20.29
C MET A 119 11.27 -31.50 21.09
N SER A 120 12.10 -31.10 22.06
CA SER A 120 11.86 -29.86 22.83
C SER A 120 12.12 -28.56 22.06
N LYS A 121 12.95 -28.59 21.02
CA LYS A 121 13.20 -27.45 20.12
C LYS A 121 12.10 -27.35 19.05
N GLU A 122 11.66 -28.47 18.47
CA GLU A 122 10.54 -28.52 17.52
C GLU A 122 9.22 -28.08 18.17
N MET A 123 8.96 -28.48 19.42
CA MET A 123 7.74 -28.08 20.13
C MET A 123 7.72 -26.58 20.46
N ARG A 124 8.88 -25.96 20.75
CA ARG A 124 9.00 -24.50 20.93
C ARG A 124 8.83 -23.74 19.62
N TYR A 125 9.25 -24.32 18.49
CA TYR A 125 9.06 -23.74 17.16
C TYR A 125 7.58 -23.77 16.76
N VAL A 126 6.89 -24.89 17.01
CA VAL A 126 5.44 -25.03 16.80
C VAL A 126 4.64 -24.09 17.71
N ASP A 127 5.03 -23.93 18.98
CA ASP A 127 4.38 -22.97 19.89
C ASP A 127 4.63 -21.50 19.49
N LYS A 128 5.80 -21.16 18.94
CA LYS A 128 6.07 -19.83 18.39
C LYS A 128 5.26 -19.57 17.11
N GLN A 129 5.18 -20.54 16.20
CA GLN A 129 4.33 -20.49 15.00
C GLN A 129 2.85 -20.34 15.38
N LEU A 130 2.35 -21.11 16.34
CA LEU A 130 0.98 -21.01 16.85
C LEU A 130 0.69 -19.68 17.56
N LYS A 131 1.67 -19.09 18.25
CA LYS A 131 1.53 -17.74 18.83
C LYS A 131 1.46 -16.67 17.74
N LEU A 132 2.32 -16.75 16.73
CA LEU A 132 2.35 -15.82 15.60
C LEU A 132 1.07 -15.93 14.75
N GLU A 133 0.61 -17.15 14.46
CA GLU A 133 -0.67 -17.40 13.78
C GLU A 133 -1.86 -16.92 14.62
N LYS A 134 -1.82 -17.04 15.95
CA LYS A 134 -2.84 -16.47 16.84
C LYS A 134 -2.77 -14.95 16.90
N GLU A 135 -1.61 -14.33 16.79
CA GLU A 135 -1.44 -12.87 16.73
C GLU A 135 -1.92 -12.32 15.39
N ILE A 136 -1.52 -12.93 14.28
CA ILE A 136 -2.02 -12.61 12.92
C ILE A 136 -3.54 -12.84 12.86
N SER A 137 -4.05 -13.94 13.39
CA SER A 137 -5.48 -14.22 13.46
C SER A 137 -6.21 -13.19 14.33
N LYS A 138 -5.66 -12.80 15.49
CA LYS A 138 -6.22 -11.73 16.33
C LYS A 138 -6.22 -10.38 15.62
N GLU A 139 -5.15 -10.02 14.92
CA GLU A 139 -5.05 -8.76 14.17
C GLU A 139 -6.02 -8.73 12.99
N THR A 140 -6.18 -9.86 12.28
CA THR A 140 -7.20 -10.06 11.24
C THR A 140 -8.61 -9.97 11.83
N THR A 141 -8.82 -10.49 13.05
CA THR A 141 -10.11 -10.44 13.75
C THR A 141 -10.45 -9.02 14.22
N VAL A 142 -9.45 -8.24 14.67
CA VAL A 142 -9.61 -6.83 15.08
C VAL A 142 -9.88 -5.93 13.86
N LYS A 143 -9.16 -6.13 12.74
CA LYS A 143 -9.45 -5.47 11.45
C LYS A 143 -10.84 -5.84 10.91
N MET A 144 -11.29 -7.08 11.13
CA MET A 144 -12.65 -7.53 10.79
C MET A 144 -13.77 -6.91 11.66
N THR A 145 -13.49 -6.42 12.87
CA THR A 145 -14.51 -5.79 13.74
C THR A 145 -14.95 -4.42 13.22
N GLY A 146 -14.06 -3.63 12.64
CA GLY A 146 -14.39 -2.31 12.06
C GLY A 146 -15.36 -2.43 10.87
N LEU A 147 -15.11 -3.37 9.95
CA LEU A 147 -15.96 -3.62 8.79
C LEU A 147 -17.34 -4.23 9.15
N LYS A 148 -17.41 -5.03 10.23
CA LYS A 148 -18.68 -5.60 10.73
C LYS A 148 -19.53 -4.60 11.52
N ALA A 149 -18.91 -3.66 12.24
CA ALA A 149 -19.63 -2.61 12.97
C ALA A 149 -20.50 -1.73 12.06
N LEU A 150 -20.07 -1.55 10.81
CA LEU A 150 -20.73 -0.72 9.80
C LEU A 150 -21.93 -1.39 9.12
N GLN A 151 -22.28 -2.62 9.49
CA GLN A 151 -23.47 -3.29 8.98
C GLN A 151 -24.72 -2.99 9.81
N LYS A 152 -24.59 -2.73 11.12
CA LYS A 152 -25.71 -2.40 12.03
C LYS A 152 -25.20 -1.70 13.29
N CYS A 153 -25.47 -0.41 13.45
CA CYS A 153 -25.28 0.29 14.73
C CYS A 153 -26.64 0.58 15.40
N PRO A 154 -26.80 0.30 16.71
CA PRO A 154 -27.97 0.70 17.46
C PRO A 154 -28.03 2.24 17.60
N ARG A 155 -29.22 2.81 17.47
CA ARG A 155 -29.44 4.26 17.57
C ARG A 155 -28.93 4.81 18.91
N LYS A 156 -27.93 5.69 18.89
CA LYS A 156 -27.56 6.52 20.04
C LYS A 156 -28.62 7.61 20.24
N LYS A 157 -28.71 8.14 21.47
CA LYS A 157 -29.67 9.20 21.82
C LYS A 157 -29.34 10.47 21.05
N GLU A 158 -30.32 11.04 20.36
CA GLU A 158 -30.13 12.24 19.53
C GLU A 158 -29.74 13.44 20.41
N ILE A 159 -28.56 14.02 20.14
CA ILE A 159 -28.05 15.22 20.82
C ILE A 159 -28.36 16.43 19.95
N CYS A 160 -28.91 17.50 20.54
CA CYS A 160 -29.18 18.76 19.83
C CYS A 160 -27.92 19.62 19.75
N PHE A 161 -27.51 20.01 18.54
CA PHE A 161 -26.34 20.87 18.31
C PHE A 161 -26.44 22.24 19.01
N LYS A 162 -25.32 22.73 19.56
CA LYS A 162 -25.17 24.10 20.08
C LYS A 162 -23.92 24.76 19.50
N SER A 163 -24.00 26.05 19.20
CA SER A 163 -22.91 26.81 18.56
C SER A 163 -21.69 27.07 19.44
N ASN A 164 -21.80 26.83 20.75
CA ASN A 164 -20.75 27.05 21.74
C ASN A 164 -20.14 25.74 22.26
N TYR A 165 -20.28 24.65 21.51
CA TYR A 165 -19.64 23.39 21.86
C TYR A 165 -18.11 23.53 21.90
N SER A 166 -17.51 22.84 22.87
CA SER A 166 -16.12 22.43 22.83
C SER A 166 -15.88 21.40 21.73
N PHE A 167 -14.62 21.11 21.41
CA PHE A 167 -14.30 20.06 20.42
C PHE A 167 -14.78 18.68 20.87
N GLU A 168 -14.68 18.38 22.17
CA GLU A 168 -15.15 17.13 22.75
C GLU A 168 -16.68 17.02 22.65
N GLU A 169 -17.43 18.09 22.98
CA GLU A 169 -18.89 18.11 22.82
C GLU A 169 -19.31 18.02 21.36
N PHE A 170 -18.53 18.61 20.45
CA PHE A 170 -18.74 18.47 19.00
C PHE A 170 -18.57 17.01 18.57
N ILE A 171 -17.54 16.32 19.04
CA ILE A 171 -17.35 14.89 18.77
C ILE A 171 -18.53 14.07 19.26
N ASP A 172 -18.95 14.28 20.50
CA ASP A 172 -20.06 13.51 21.09
C ASP A 172 -21.35 13.76 20.30
N PHE A 173 -21.57 15.01 19.86
CA PHE A 173 -22.67 15.34 18.96
C PHE A 173 -22.56 14.61 17.63
N ILE A 174 -21.40 14.62 16.98
CA ILE A 174 -21.16 13.96 15.69
C ILE A 174 -21.33 12.45 15.81
N ASP A 175 -20.76 11.83 16.84
CA ASP A 175 -20.90 10.40 17.16
C ASP A 175 -22.36 10.00 17.48
N SER A 176 -23.20 10.96 17.89
CA SER A 176 -24.64 10.75 18.04
C SER A 176 -25.43 10.89 16.74
N GLN A 177 -24.85 11.46 15.68
CA GLN A 177 -25.52 11.64 14.39
C GLN A 177 -25.60 10.32 13.63
N ILE A 178 -26.75 10.08 12.98
CA ILE A 178 -26.90 8.95 12.06
C ILE A 178 -26.20 9.32 10.76
N VAL A 179 -25.11 8.64 10.47
CA VAL A 179 -24.38 8.81 9.24
C VAL A 179 -24.70 7.64 8.29
N PRO A 180 -25.01 7.91 7.01
CA PRO A 180 -25.25 6.84 6.05
C PRO A 180 -24.00 5.97 5.91
N TYR A 181 -24.18 4.68 6.17
CA TYR A 181 -23.15 3.67 5.95
C TYR A 181 -23.01 3.37 4.47
N ILE A 182 -21.91 2.71 4.11
CA ILE A 182 -21.61 2.39 2.71
C ILE A 182 -22.77 1.71 2.01
N PHE A 183 -23.52 0.81 2.66
CA PHE A 183 -24.66 0.11 2.04
C PHE A 183 -25.98 0.89 2.03
N ASP A 184 -26.09 2.00 2.74
CA ASP A 184 -27.29 2.82 2.72
C ASP A 184 -27.50 3.46 1.34
N GLU A 185 -28.76 3.77 1.02
CA GLU A 185 -29.06 4.62 -0.12
C GLU A 185 -28.43 5.99 0.10
N LYS A 186 -27.79 6.56 -0.93
CA LYS A 186 -27.21 7.90 -0.84
C LYS A 186 -28.32 8.91 -0.53
N LYS A 187 -28.38 9.35 0.72
CA LYS A 187 -29.27 10.43 1.15
C LYS A 187 -28.50 11.75 1.09
N LYS A 188 -29.14 12.79 0.55
CA LYS A 188 -28.66 14.16 0.70
C LYS A 188 -28.75 14.53 2.17
N ILE A 189 -27.61 14.54 2.85
CA ILE A 189 -27.52 14.99 4.23
C ILE A 189 -27.59 16.51 4.22
N ARG A 190 -28.69 17.09 4.72
CA ARG A 190 -28.81 18.53 4.93
C ARG A 190 -28.65 18.81 6.41
N LEU A 191 -27.51 19.37 6.82
CA LEU A 191 -27.32 19.81 8.19
C LEU A 191 -27.65 21.30 8.35
N ASN A 192 -27.91 21.67 9.60
CA ASN A 192 -28.30 23.01 10.00
C ASN A 192 -27.19 24.04 9.66
N LYS A 193 -27.58 25.24 9.21
CA LYS A 193 -26.68 26.37 8.95
C LYS A 193 -25.74 26.67 10.13
N THR A 194 -26.22 26.50 11.35
CA THR A 194 -25.41 26.69 12.57
C THR A 194 -24.23 25.72 12.65
N LEU A 195 -24.43 24.46 12.26
CA LEU A 195 -23.38 23.45 12.25
C LEU A 195 -22.33 23.74 11.16
N LYS A 196 -22.79 24.14 9.97
CA LYS A 196 -21.90 24.57 8.89
C LYS A 196 -20.98 25.72 9.34
N ASN A 197 -21.55 26.77 9.92
CA ASN A 197 -20.77 27.91 10.41
C ASN A 197 -19.77 27.49 11.49
N TYR A 198 -20.14 26.57 12.37
CA TYR A 198 -19.23 26.06 13.40
C TYR A 198 -18.04 25.32 12.78
N ILE A 199 -18.27 24.45 11.79
CA ILE A 199 -17.21 23.72 11.09
C ILE A 199 -16.28 24.71 10.37
N GLU A 200 -16.82 25.70 9.65
CA GLU A 200 -16.02 26.71 8.93
C GLU A 200 -15.11 27.52 9.88
N ILE A 201 -15.63 27.93 11.03
CA ILE A 201 -14.85 28.69 12.02
C ILE A 201 -13.77 27.83 12.69
N ASN A 202 -14.05 26.54 12.91
CA ASN A 202 -13.21 25.66 13.74
C ASN A 202 -12.44 24.60 12.94
N ILE A 203 -12.40 24.70 11.61
CA ILE A 203 -11.90 23.63 10.72
C ILE A 203 -10.51 23.13 11.10
N LYS A 204 -9.59 24.03 11.48
CA LYS A 204 -8.23 23.68 11.90
C LYS A 204 -8.21 22.77 13.14
N GLY A 205 -8.97 23.14 14.17
CA GLY A 205 -9.04 22.35 15.40
C GLY A 205 -9.71 20.98 15.16
N ILE A 206 -10.69 20.95 14.27
CA ILE A 206 -11.35 19.71 13.85
C ILE A 206 -10.38 18.79 13.08
N ILE A 207 -9.56 19.33 12.17
CA ILE A 207 -8.54 18.55 11.45
C ILE A 207 -7.52 17.97 12.43
N ASN A 208 -7.01 18.78 13.36
CA ASN A 208 -6.07 18.31 14.39
C ASN A 208 -6.65 17.18 15.24
N LEU A 209 -7.95 17.27 15.52
CA LEU A 209 -8.68 16.24 16.24
C LEU A 209 -8.86 14.95 15.41
N ILE A 210 -9.16 15.05 14.10
CA ILE A 210 -9.19 13.89 13.21
C ILE A 210 -7.84 13.20 13.23
N ILE A 211 -6.75 13.94 13.06
CA ILE A 211 -5.39 13.36 13.04
C ILE A 211 -5.10 12.60 14.34
N LYS A 212 -5.49 13.16 15.50
CA LYS A 212 -5.34 12.49 16.80
C LYS A 212 -6.19 11.22 16.96
N THR A 213 -7.32 11.14 16.27
CA THR A 213 -8.29 10.03 16.40
C THR A 213 -8.25 9.05 15.24
N LEU A 214 -7.51 9.36 14.17
CA LEU A 214 -7.48 8.60 12.90
C LEU A 214 -7.13 7.12 13.09
N ASN A 215 -6.21 6.85 14.02
CA ASN A 215 -5.73 5.51 14.33
C ASN A 215 -6.48 4.86 15.50
N ASP A 216 -7.49 5.51 16.07
CA ASP A 216 -8.31 4.93 17.13
C ASP A 216 -8.99 3.62 16.66
N ASN A 217 -9.33 2.78 17.64
CA ASN A 217 -10.08 1.55 17.39
C ASN A 217 -11.56 1.82 17.00
N ASP A 218 -12.07 3.03 17.25
CA ASP A 218 -13.44 3.43 16.90
C ASP A 218 -13.50 4.01 15.48
N VAL A 219 -13.38 3.10 14.51
CA VAL A 219 -13.36 3.41 13.07
C VAL A 219 -14.65 4.09 12.61
N GLU A 220 -15.78 3.79 13.25
CA GLU A 220 -17.09 4.37 12.95
C GLU A 220 -17.15 5.85 13.31
N LYS A 221 -16.63 6.19 14.49
CA LYS A 221 -16.54 7.58 14.96
C LYS A 221 -15.70 8.43 14.01
N VAL A 222 -14.53 7.95 13.61
CA VAL A 222 -13.65 8.67 12.67
C VAL A 222 -14.35 8.87 11.32
N TYR A 223 -15.00 7.84 10.79
CA TYR A 223 -15.76 7.93 9.54
C TYR A 223 -16.89 8.96 9.61
N THR A 224 -17.63 8.97 10.71
CA THR A 224 -18.75 9.89 10.96
C THR A 224 -18.27 11.33 11.01
N ILE A 225 -17.12 11.57 11.64
CA ILE A 225 -16.44 12.87 11.65
C ILE A 225 -16.03 13.27 10.23
N LEU A 226 -15.29 12.41 9.53
CA LEU A 226 -14.81 12.67 8.17
C LEU A 226 -15.95 12.97 7.20
N LEU A 227 -17.02 12.17 7.22
CA LEU A 227 -18.18 12.36 6.37
C LEU A 227 -18.90 13.67 6.70
N THR A 228 -19.08 13.98 7.98
CA THR A 228 -19.74 15.24 8.34
C THR A 228 -18.93 16.43 7.85
N ILE A 229 -17.62 16.42 8.00
CA ILE A 229 -16.77 17.54 7.58
C ILE A 229 -16.73 17.66 6.07
N SER A 230 -16.59 16.54 5.35
CA SER A 230 -16.47 16.55 3.90
C SER A 230 -17.68 17.14 3.19
N ILE A 231 -18.88 16.94 3.73
CA ILE A 231 -20.12 17.52 3.19
C ILE A 231 -20.12 19.06 3.21
N TYR A 232 -19.39 19.70 4.12
CA TYR A 232 -19.33 21.17 4.25
C TYR A 232 -18.02 21.78 3.79
N SER A 233 -17.05 20.95 3.43
CA SER A 233 -15.71 21.38 3.07
C SER A 233 -15.63 21.70 1.58
N SER A 234 -14.74 22.63 1.21
CA SER A 234 -14.39 22.82 -0.18
C SER A 234 -13.61 21.61 -0.69
N TYR A 235 -13.51 21.47 -2.02
CA TYR A 235 -12.73 20.39 -2.63
C TYR A 235 -11.28 20.39 -2.16
N GLU A 236 -10.70 21.58 -2.02
CA GLU A 236 -9.32 21.79 -1.64
C GLU A 236 -9.06 21.29 -0.20
N ILE A 237 -10.03 21.48 0.71
CA ILE A 237 -9.98 20.92 2.06
C ILE A 237 -10.12 19.39 2.03
N ILE A 238 -10.97 18.83 1.16
CA ILE A 238 -11.12 17.38 1.00
C ILE A 238 -9.80 16.75 0.51
N ILE A 239 -9.10 17.40 -0.43
CA ILE A 239 -7.78 16.97 -0.90
C ILE A 239 -6.75 17.01 0.24
N LEU A 240 -6.75 18.08 1.05
CA LEU A 240 -5.87 18.19 2.21
C LEU A 240 -6.15 17.07 3.23
N LEU A 241 -7.42 16.82 3.54
CA LEU A 241 -7.83 15.71 4.42
C LEU A 241 -7.37 14.37 3.89
N PHE A 242 -7.48 14.11 2.58
CA PHE A 242 -6.97 12.88 1.99
C PHE A 242 -5.45 12.75 2.14
N HIS A 243 -4.71 13.84 1.90
CA HIS A 243 -3.25 13.88 2.09
C HIS A 243 -2.85 13.63 3.55
N ASP A 244 -3.53 14.25 4.52
CA ASP A 244 -3.30 14.02 5.95
C ASP A 244 -3.62 12.57 6.35
N ILE A 245 -4.71 12.00 5.80
CA ILE A 245 -5.02 10.58 6.02
C ILE A 245 -3.86 9.70 5.52
N LEU A 246 -3.31 9.95 4.32
CA LEU A 246 -2.15 9.19 3.84
C LEU A 246 -0.94 9.32 4.77
N LEU A 247 -0.71 10.50 5.33
CA LEU A 247 0.46 10.79 6.16
C LEU A 247 0.38 10.13 7.55
N TYR A 248 -0.79 10.13 8.17
CA TYR A 248 -0.95 9.73 9.57
C TYR A 248 -1.61 8.37 9.77
N LEU A 249 -2.20 7.77 8.72
CA LEU A 249 -2.89 6.49 8.85
C LEU A 249 -1.89 5.34 9.01
N GLU A 250 -1.94 4.66 10.15
CA GLU A 250 -1.08 3.51 10.44
C GLU A 250 -1.55 2.21 9.77
N ASP A 251 -2.86 2.08 9.53
CA ASP A 251 -3.47 0.89 8.91
C ASP A 251 -4.05 1.21 7.52
N PRO A 252 -3.32 0.91 6.43
CA PRO A 252 -3.76 1.19 5.06
C PRO A 252 -5.10 0.54 4.69
N SER A 253 -5.54 -0.52 5.39
CA SER A 253 -6.84 -1.15 5.11
C SER A 253 -8.03 -0.24 5.42
N LYS A 254 -7.84 0.80 6.26
CA LYS A 254 -8.87 1.81 6.56
C LYS A 254 -8.95 2.90 5.48
N LEU A 255 -7.97 2.99 4.57
CA LEU A 255 -7.86 4.09 3.61
C LEU A 255 -9.08 4.21 2.70
N LEU A 256 -9.51 3.10 2.09
CA LEU A 256 -10.69 3.11 1.20
C LEU A 256 -11.96 3.51 1.93
N PHE A 257 -12.07 3.10 3.20
CA PHE A 257 -13.22 3.39 4.03
C PHE A 257 -13.30 4.88 4.37
N PHE A 258 -12.21 5.48 4.83
CA PHE A 258 -12.13 6.92 5.09
C PHE A 258 -12.25 7.75 3.81
N SER A 259 -11.71 7.25 2.69
CA SER A 259 -11.84 7.89 1.38
C SER A 259 -13.30 7.94 0.92
N TYR A 260 -14.08 6.90 1.18
CA TYR A 260 -15.52 6.93 0.91
C TYR A 260 -16.25 8.00 1.71
N ALA A 261 -15.88 8.20 2.98
CA ALA A 261 -16.45 9.26 3.82
C ALA A 261 -16.17 10.65 3.23
N ILE A 262 -14.91 10.91 2.85
CA ILE A 262 -14.52 12.25 2.39
C ILE A 262 -15.01 12.57 0.98
N PHE A 263 -15.25 11.56 0.13
CA PHE A 263 -15.76 11.74 -1.23
C PHE A 263 -17.25 11.38 -1.39
N TYR A 264 -18.00 11.27 -0.29
CA TYR A 264 -19.39 10.78 -0.32
C TYR A 264 -20.33 11.62 -1.22
N ASP A 265 -20.28 12.95 -1.08
CA ASP A 265 -21.07 13.93 -1.87
C ASP A 265 -20.17 14.80 -2.76
N CYS A 266 -18.94 14.36 -3.01
CA CYS A 266 -17.96 15.12 -3.76
C CYS A 266 -17.35 14.27 -4.88
N GLU A 267 -17.59 14.65 -6.13
CA GLU A 267 -16.97 13.98 -7.27
C GLU A 267 -15.48 14.32 -7.36
N ILE A 268 -14.64 13.29 -7.46
CA ILE A 268 -13.21 13.47 -7.69
C ILE A 268 -13.01 14.05 -9.10
N ARG A 269 -12.45 15.27 -9.15
CA ARG A 269 -12.23 16.06 -10.37
C ARG A 269 -11.31 15.34 -11.38
N CYS A 270 -11.16 15.93 -12.56
CA CYS A 270 -10.30 15.43 -13.64
C CYS A 270 -8.98 16.22 -13.74
N ASP A 271 -8.33 16.46 -12.60
CA ASP A 271 -6.99 17.06 -12.53
C ASP A 271 -5.91 16.02 -12.11
N ILE A 272 -4.64 16.44 -12.12
CA ILE A 272 -3.49 15.56 -11.87
C ILE A 272 -3.46 15.01 -10.44
N ILE A 273 -3.86 15.83 -9.45
CA ILE A 273 -3.94 15.43 -8.04
C ILE A 273 -5.06 14.40 -7.89
N SER A 274 -6.24 14.71 -8.41
CA SER A 274 -7.41 13.84 -8.42
C SER A 274 -7.14 12.49 -9.10
N THR A 275 -6.39 12.51 -10.20
CA THR A 275 -5.94 11.30 -10.90
C THR A 275 -4.99 10.47 -10.03
N THR A 276 -4.12 11.14 -9.27
CA THR A 276 -3.21 10.48 -8.32
C THR A 276 -3.97 9.83 -7.18
N ILE A 277 -4.96 10.53 -6.61
CA ILE A 277 -5.85 9.98 -5.57
C ILE A 277 -6.54 8.71 -6.09
N LYS A 278 -7.16 8.77 -7.28
CA LYS A 278 -7.79 7.59 -7.92
C LYS A 278 -6.80 6.45 -8.09
N LYS A 279 -5.55 6.72 -8.49
CA LYS A 279 -4.50 5.70 -8.63
C LYS A 279 -4.11 5.06 -7.29
N ILE A 280 -3.94 5.85 -6.24
CA ILE A 280 -3.67 5.35 -4.88
C ILE A 280 -4.83 4.47 -4.40
N LEU A 281 -6.07 4.96 -4.55
CA LEU A 281 -7.27 4.19 -4.16
C LEU A 281 -7.41 2.91 -4.98
N ASN A 282 -7.18 2.94 -6.29
CA ASN A 282 -7.18 1.74 -7.13
C ASN A 282 -6.11 0.73 -6.68
N TYR A 283 -4.92 1.19 -6.33
CA TYR A 283 -3.86 0.34 -5.82
C TYR A 283 -4.28 -0.35 -4.51
N GLN A 284 -4.79 0.42 -3.54
CA GLN A 284 -5.27 -0.13 -2.27
C GLN A 284 -6.46 -1.08 -2.49
N LEU A 285 -7.40 -0.73 -3.36
CA LEU A 285 -8.56 -1.56 -3.71
C LEU A 285 -8.14 -2.93 -4.26
N ASN A 286 -7.12 -2.96 -5.11
CA ASN A 286 -6.58 -4.21 -5.66
C ASN A 286 -5.90 -5.09 -4.59
N ILE A 287 -5.25 -4.47 -3.59
CA ILE A 287 -4.68 -5.20 -2.44
C ILE A 287 -5.82 -5.77 -1.59
N ASP A 288 -6.77 -4.92 -1.23
CA ASP A 288 -7.90 -5.27 -0.38
C ASP A 288 -8.76 -6.38 -0.99
N TYR A 289 -9.03 -6.34 -2.30
CA TYR A 289 -9.73 -7.44 -2.98
C TYR A 289 -9.01 -8.79 -2.89
N LYS A 290 -7.67 -8.79 -2.87
CA LYS A 290 -6.88 -10.03 -2.75
C LYS A 290 -6.92 -10.57 -1.32
N LEU A 291 -6.88 -9.69 -0.33
CA LEU A 291 -6.83 -10.03 1.10
C LEU A 291 -8.22 -10.36 1.67
N TYR A 292 -9.26 -9.61 1.28
CA TYR A 292 -10.58 -9.58 1.93
C TYR A 292 -11.70 -9.96 0.97
N LYS A 293 -11.60 -11.16 0.37
CA LYS A 293 -12.52 -11.62 -0.68
C LYS A 293 -13.98 -11.67 -0.25
N GLU A 294 -14.27 -11.98 1.03
CA GLU A 294 -15.64 -12.00 1.54
C GLU A 294 -16.32 -10.61 1.54
N TYR A 295 -15.55 -9.52 1.47
CA TYR A 295 -16.05 -8.14 1.46
C TYR A 295 -16.14 -7.55 0.05
N LYS A 296 -16.08 -8.37 -1.01
CA LYS A 296 -16.12 -7.91 -2.40
C LYS A 296 -17.30 -6.96 -2.70
N GLN A 297 -18.48 -7.23 -2.16
CA GLN A 297 -19.65 -6.35 -2.36
C GLN A 297 -19.47 -4.94 -1.80
N PHE A 298 -18.78 -4.82 -0.66
CA PHE A 298 -18.47 -3.55 -0.03
C PHE A 298 -17.51 -2.74 -0.90
N TYR A 299 -16.42 -3.36 -1.33
CA TYR A 299 -15.43 -2.74 -2.20
C TYR A 299 -16.00 -2.36 -3.58
N ASN A 300 -16.86 -3.22 -4.17
CA ASN A 300 -17.59 -2.88 -5.39
C ASN A 300 -18.44 -1.60 -5.22
N LYS A 301 -19.05 -1.40 -4.03
CA LYS A 301 -19.86 -0.20 -3.78
C LYS A 301 -19.00 1.05 -3.63
N ILE A 302 -17.85 0.96 -2.97
CA ILE A 302 -16.86 2.05 -2.93
C ILE A 302 -16.38 2.38 -4.35
N GLU A 303 -15.99 1.36 -5.11
CA GLU A 303 -15.50 1.48 -6.48
C GLU A 303 -16.48 2.25 -7.36
N ASN A 304 -17.75 1.84 -7.35
CA ASN A 304 -18.81 2.50 -8.10
C ASN A 304 -19.09 3.93 -7.60
N SER A 305 -19.08 4.14 -6.28
CA SER A 305 -19.47 5.43 -5.70
C SER A 305 -18.45 6.54 -5.89
N ILE A 306 -17.17 6.18 -5.97
CA ILE A 306 -16.04 7.12 -6.14
C ILE A 306 -15.51 7.09 -7.60
N SER A 307 -16.14 6.27 -8.46
CA SER A 307 -15.75 6.10 -9.87
C SER A 307 -14.29 5.66 -10.02
N LEU A 308 -13.92 4.65 -9.23
CA LEU A 308 -12.65 3.96 -9.33
C LEU A 308 -12.69 2.94 -10.49
N THR A 309 -11.53 2.58 -10.99
CA THR A 309 -11.39 1.60 -12.07
C THR A 309 -10.37 0.56 -11.65
N ALA A 310 -10.81 -0.71 -11.51
CA ALA A 310 -9.93 -1.84 -11.25
C ALA A 310 -8.89 -2.02 -12.38
N SER A 311 -7.82 -1.24 -12.32
CA SER A 311 -6.68 -1.27 -13.22
C SER A 311 -5.42 -1.40 -12.39
N SER A 312 -4.48 -2.23 -12.85
CA SER A 312 -3.17 -2.33 -12.23
C SER A 312 -2.50 -0.98 -12.27
N THR A 313 -2.20 -0.42 -11.10
CA THR A 313 -1.54 0.87 -10.99
C THR A 313 -0.06 0.63 -10.74
N ASP A 314 0.76 0.94 -11.75
CA ASP A 314 2.20 1.11 -11.57
C ASP A 314 2.49 2.62 -11.46
N PHE A 315 3.07 3.01 -10.33
CA PHE A 315 3.37 4.41 -10.03
C PHE A 315 4.59 4.93 -10.81
N ILE A 316 5.55 4.07 -11.18
CA ILE A 316 6.77 4.52 -11.85
C ILE A 316 6.46 5.08 -13.26
N PRO A 317 5.78 4.34 -14.17
CA PRO A 317 5.41 4.86 -15.47
C PRO A 317 4.49 6.08 -15.36
N TYR A 318 3.61 6.10 -14.35
CA TYR A 318 2.75 7.26 -14.12
C TYR A 318 3.54 8.50 -13.77
N ILE A 319 4.43 8.44 -12.77
CA ILE A 319 5.30 9.55 -12.38
C ILE A 319 6.12 10.04 -13.57
N LEU A 320 6.72 9.13 -14.33
CA LEU A 320 7.53 9.49 -15.49
C LEU A 320 6.71 10.17 -16.59
N SER A 321 5.44 9.79 -16.75
CA SER A 321 4.54 10.44 -17.71
C SER A 321 4.19 11.89 -17.33
N LEU A 322 4.36 12.27 -16.06
CA LEU A 322 4.06 13.64 -15.60
C LEU A 322 5.04 14.68 -16.16
N GLU A 323 6.19 14.26 -16.70
CA GLU A 323 7.14 15.13 -17.40
C GLU A 323 6.45 15.95 -18.50
N SER A 324 5.46 15.41 -19.21
CA SER A 324 4.75 16.14 -20.27
C SER A 324 3.85 17.26 -19.75
N ASN A 325 3.45 17.20 -18.48
CA ASN A 325 2.60 18.20 -17.83
C ASN A 325 3.41 19.21 -17.00
N PHE A 326 4.73 19.03 -16.96
CA PHE A 326 5.62 19.84 -16.15
C PHE A 326 6.09 21.07 -16.93
N ASN A 327 5.82 22.26 -16.37
CA ASN A 327 6.35 23.52 -16.85
C ASN A 327 7.00 24.27 -15.70
N ILE A 328 8.33 24.35 -15.72
CA ILE A 328 9.10 25.04 -14.67
C ILE A 328 8.69 26.50 -14.48
N ASN A 329 8.23 27.18 -15.54
CA ASN A 329 7.83 28.58 -15.49
C ASN A 329 6.41 28.78 -14.93
N ASP A 330 5.67 27.69 -14.75
CA ASP A 330 4.35 27.69 -14.14
C ASP A 330 4.44 27.15 -12.71
N GLU A 331 4.30 28.05 -11.74
CA GLU A 331 4.42 27.73 -10.33
C GLU A 331 3.38 26.69 -9.88
N GLU A 332 2.16 26.75 -10.45
CA GLU A 332 1.09 25.81 -10.12
C GLU A 332 1.41 24.40 -10.65
N SER A 333 1.97 24.30 -11.85
CA SER A 333 2.48 23.03 -12.41
C SER A 333 3.51 22.38 -11.49
N VAL A 334 4.52 23.13 -11.04
CA VAL A 334 5.57 22.61 -10.14
C VAL A 334 4.98 22.12 -8.81
N ILE A 335 4.06 22.88 -8.22
CA ILE A 335 3.44 22.54 -6.94
C ILE A 335 2.56 21.29 -7.06
N ASN A 336 1.73 21.21 -8.10
CA ASN A 336 0.86 20.07 -8.32
C ASN A 336 1.67 18.80 -8.55
N ILE A 337 2.76 18.88 -9.32
CA ILE A 337 3.67 17.76 -9.54
C ILE A 337 4.31 17.30 -8.22
N ALA A 338 4.85 18.23 -7.43
CA ALA A 338 5.44 17.89 -6.15
C ALA A 338 4.43 17.29 -5.16
N ALA A 339 3.20 17.82 -5.11
CA ALA A 339 2.13 17.25 -4.29
C ALA A 339 1.81 15.81 -4.71
N VAL A 340 1.77 15.53 -6.02
CA VAL A 340 1.59 14.19 -6.57
C VAL A 340 2.72 13.24 -6.17
N ILE A 341 3.97 13.64 -6.37
CA ILE A 341 5.13 12.84 -5.95
C ILE A 341 5.03 12.54 -4.46
N ARG A 342 4.81 13.56 -3.63
CA ARG A 342 4.71 13.44 -2.18
C ARG A 342 3.58 12.49 -1.75
N MET A 343 2.38 12.58 -2.32
CA MET A 343 1.29 11.65 -1.98
C MET A 343 1.66 10.20 -2.30
N ILE A 344 2.28 9.96 -3.45
CA ILE A 344 2.68 8.60 -3.85
C ILE A 344 3.78 8.07 -2.92
N THR A 345 4.78 8.88 -2.60
CA THR A 345 5.92 8.45 -1.77
C THR A 345 5.57 8.36 -0.29
N ILE A 346 4.57 9.09 0.20
CA ILE A 346 3.96 8.82 1.51
C ILE A 346 3.28 7.45 1.49
N PHE A 347 2.48 7.17 0.44
CA PHE A 347 1.71 5.94 0.36
C PHE A 347 2.56 4.67 0.17
N MET A 348 3.61 4.74 -0.65
CA MET A 348 4.45 3.58 -0.98
C MET A 348 5.56 3.30 0.02
N ASP A 349 5.80 4.20 0.98
CA ASP A 349 6.95 4.29 1.88
C ASP A 349 8.24 4.90 1.29
N TYR A 350 9.17 5.25 2.19
CA TYR A 350 10.42 5.91 1.86
C TYR A 350 11.46 4.98 1.23
N ASP A 351 11.48 3.70 1.62
CA ASP A 351 12.42 2.72 1.06
C ASP A 351 12.13 2.51 -0.43
N TRP A 352 10.85 2.39 -0.80
CA TRP A 352 10.42 2.37 -2.19
C TRP A 352 10.74 3.69 -2.89
N ALA A 353 10.45 4.83 -2.25
CA ALA A 353 10.69 6.14 -2.84
C ALA A 353 12.18 6.35 -3.17
N TYR A 354 13.09 5.97 -2.27
CA TYR A 354 14.52 6.13 -2.49
C TYR A 354 15.05 5.11 -3.51
N ASN A 355 14.83 3.81 -3.27
CA ASN A 355 15.47 2.76 -4.06
C ASN A 355 14.80 2.61 -5.44
N GLU A 356 13.49 2.42 -5.47
CA GLU A 356 12.77 2.13 -6.71
C GLU A 356 12.50 3.39 -7.54
N LEU A 357 12.03 4.46 -6.90
CA LEU A 357 11.75 5.69 -7.64
C LEU A 357 13.03 6.48 -7.94
N ILE A 358 13.81 6.86 -6.93
CA ILE A 358 14.97 7.74 -7.15
C ILE A 358 16.14 7.02 -7.80
N VAL A 359 16.70 5.99 -7.17
CA VAL A 359 17.95 5.34 -7.61
C VAL A 359 17.75 4.61 -8.94
N ASN A 360 16.69 3.82 -9.07
CA ASN A 360 16.49 2.98 -10.25
C ASN A 360 15.91 3.74 -11.46
N ASN A 361 15.11 4.79 -11.26
CA ASN A 361 14.32 5.39 -12.34
C ASN A 361 14.57 6.88 -12.59
N ILE A 362 14.53 7.72 -11.55
CA ILE A 362 14.59 9.18 -11.72
C ILE A 362 16.03 9.68 -11.90
N TYR A 363 16.96 9.23 -11.04
CA TYR A 363 18.35 9.69 -11.09
C TYR A 363 19.06 9.34 -12.42
N PRO A 364 18.98 8.11 -12.96
CA PRO A 364 19.59 7.78 -14.26
C PRO A 364 19.05 8.64 -15.40
N LYS A 365 17.74 8.96 -15.38
CA LYS A 365 17.12 9.86 -16.36
C LYS A 365 17.59 11.29 -16.20
N TYR A 366 17.77 11.77 -14.97
CA TYR A 366 18.36 13.09 -14.75
C TYR A 366 19.79 13.16 -15.28
N VAL A 367 20.63 12.16 -15.01
CA VAL A 367 22.03 12.15 -15.47
C VAL A 367 22.10 12.19 -17.00
N SER A 368 21.21 11.50 -17.71
CA SER A 368 21.21 11.45 -19.18
C SER A 368 20.58 12.66 -19.85
N THR A 369 19.54 13.26 -19.26
CA THR A 369 18.77 14.36 -19.89
C THR A 369 19.07 15.74 -19.34
N LYS A 370 19.55 15.81 -18.08
CA LYS A 370 19.60 17.02 -17.26
C LYS A 370 18.25 17.76 -17.18
N ASN A 371 17.13 17.04 -17.33
CA ASN A 371 15.80 17.64 -17.22
C ASN A 371 15.47 17.97 -15.76
N ILE A 372 15.10 19.23 -15.51
CA ILE A 372 14.75 19.76 -14.20
C ILE A 372 13.53 19.10 -13.55
N PHE A 373 12.60 18.51 -14.32
CA PHE A 373 11.50 17.73 -13.78
C PHE A 373 12.00 16.63 -12.82
N TYR A 374 13.05 15.92 -13.23
CA TYR A 374 13.65 14.86 -12.41
C TYR A 374 14.34 15.42 -11.15
N LEU A 375 14.92 16.62 -11.24
CA LEU A 375 15.49 17.31 -10.08
C LEU A 375 14.41 17.70 -9.07
N VAL A 376 13.23 18.15 -9.53
CA VAL A 376 12.07 18.42 -8.67
C VAL A 376 11.58 17.15 -7.98
N CYS A 377 11.55 16.02 -8.68
CA CYS A 377 11.20 14.73 -8.08
C CYS A 377 12.19 14.34 -6.97
N ILE A 378 13.50 14.40 -7.24
CA ILE A 378 14.55 14.11 -6.25
C ILE A 378 14.43 15.06 -5.04
N GLY A 379 14.25 16.36 -5.28
CA GLY A 379 14.06 17.36 -4.24
C GLY A 379 12.85 17.09 -3.35
N THR A 380 11.72 16.70 -3.95
CA THR A 380 10.50 16.38 -3.21
C THR A 380 10.71 15.18 -2.28
N VAL A 381 11.35 14.13 -2.77
CA VAL A 381 11.64 12.92 -1.96
C VAL A 381 12.68 13.20 -0.88
N ALA A 382 13.69 14.02 -1.17
CA ALA A 382 14.69 14.42 -0.18
C ALA A 382 14.08 15.21 0.98
N LEU A 383 13.20 16.18 0.68
CA LEU A 383 12.46 16.95 1.68
C LEU A 383 11.60 16.05 2.57
N GLN A 384 10.87 15.11 1.96
CA GLN A 384 10.08 14.14 2.72
C GLN A 384 10.96 13.25 3.61
N GLY A 385 12.07 12.75 3.09
CA GLY A 385 12.99 11.90 3.84
C GLY A 385 13.61 12.61 5.04
N GLN A 386 14.00 13.88 4.88
CA GLN A 386 14.51 14.68 6.00
C GLN A 386 13.49 14.82 7.13
N ARG A 387 12.21 14.96 6.80
CA ARG A 387 11.15 15.04 7.82
C ARG A 387 10.99 13.74 8.60
N MET A 388 11.16 12.60 7.95
CA MET A 388 10.88 11.29 8.54
C MET A 388 12.10 10.71 9.28
N PHE A 389 13.31 10.94 8.76
CA PHE A 389 14.53 10.24 9.20
C PHE A 389 15.70 11.17 9.53
N GLU A 390 15.52 12.50 9.42
CA GLU A 390 16.48 13.58 9.70
C GLU A 390 17.90 13.35 9.14
N ASP A 391 18.70 12.57 9.85
CA ASP A 391 20.14 12.40 9.65
C ASP A 391 20.52 11.18 8.80
N GLU A 392 19.55 10.51 8.19
CA GLU A 392 19.77 9.31 7.39
C GLU A 392 20.73 9.57 6.20
N LYS A 393 21.56 8.56 5.89
CA LYS A 393 22.58 8.68 4.84
C LYS A 393 21.96 8.89 3.45
N SER A 394 20.85 8.21 3.16
CA SER A 394 20.09 8.32 1.90
C SER A 394 19.60 9.76 1.66
N VAL A 395 19.04 10.39 2.70
CA VAL A 395 18.62 11.80 2.73
C VAL A 395 19.81 12.72 2.45
N LYS A 396 20.91 12.58 3.21
CA LYS A 396 22.13 13.39 3.05
C LYS A 396 22.70 13.31 1.64
N ASN A 397 22.78 12.10 1.08
CA ASN A 397 23.26 11.89 -0.28
C ASN A 397 22.43 12.65 -1.32
N MET A 398 21.09 12.63 -1.18
CA MET A 398 20.22 13.40 -2.08
C MET A 398 20.40 14.91 -1.89
N TYR A 399 20.54 15.40 -0.66
CA TYR A 399 20.78 16.82 -0.40
C TYR A 399 22.12 17.32 -0.95
N ASP A 400 23.19 16.57 -0.74
CA ASP A 400 24.51 16.91 -1.27
C ASP A 400 24.48 16.95 -2.81
N PHE A 401 23.78 16.00 -3.43
CA PHE A 401 23.53 16.00 -4.85
C PHE A 401 22.74 17.22 -5.32
N ILE A 402 21.60 17.52 -4.69
CA ILE A 402 20.77 18.69 -5.02
C ILE A 402 21.58 19.98 -4.85
N LYS A 403 22.35 20.11 -3.77
CA LYS A 403 23.18 21.29 -3.49
C LYS A 403 24.24 21.51 -4.55
N LYS A 404 24.88 20.44 -5.01
CA LYS A 404 25.85 20.49 -6.13
C LYS A 404 25.17 20.99 -7.41
N GLU A 405 24.08 20.36 -7.82
CA GLU A 405 23.38 20.73 -9.06
C GLU A 405 22.78 22.14 -8.95
N TYR A 406 22.27 22.53 -7.78
CA TYR A 406 21.76 23.87 -7.51
C TYR A 406 22.84 24.92 -7.74
N ASN A 407 24.08 24.71 -7.29
CA ASN A 407 25.16 25.68 -7.52
C ASN A 407 25.47 25.87 -9.02
N GLU A 408 25.35 24.79 -9.80
CA GLU A 408 25.62 24.74 -11.24
C GLU A 408 24.45 25.26 -12.10
N CYS A 409 23.24 25.38 -11.54
CA CYS A 409 22.04 25.83 -12.25
C CYS A 409 22.05 27.33 -12.59
N ASN A 410 21.29 27.70 -13.64
CA ASN A 410 21.04 29.09 -13.99
C ASN A 410 20.17 29.83 -12.93
N GLN A 411 20.18 31.16 -12.95
CA GLN A 411 19.54 31.97 -11.91
C GLN A 411 18.01 31.78 -11.85
N ASN A 412 17.34 31.56 -13.00
CA ASN A 412 15.90 31.37 -13.04
C ASN A 412 15.48 30.07 -12.34
N VAL A 413 16.22 28.98 -12.59
CA VAL A 413 16.02 27.69 -11.91
C VAL A 413 16.23 27.82 -10.40
N LYS A 414 17.27 28.56 -9.98
CA LYS A 414 17.54 28.82 -8.57
C LYS A 414 16.37 29.55 -7.89
N GLU A 415 15.82 30.58 -8.53
CA GLU A 415 14.68 31.33 -7.99
C GLU A 415 13.41 30.49 -7.87
N ILE A 416 13.17 29.57 -8.81
CA ILE A 416 12.01 28.68 -8.78
C ILE A 416 12.17 27.60 -7.70
N ILE A 417 13.35 27.01 -7.57
CA ILE A 417 13.67 26.08 -6.49
C ILE A 417 13.54 26.77 -5.12
N LYS A 418 14.02 28.00 -4.97
CA LYS A 418 13.83 28.79 -3.74
C LYS A 418 12.37 29.02 -3.41
N LYS A 419 11.55 29.39 -4.40
CA LYS A 419 10.10 29.59 -4.20
C LYS A 419 9.40 28.30 -3.80
N TYR A 420 9.77 27.19 -4.43
CA TYR A 420 9.28 25.86 -4.09
C TYR A 420 9.64 25.49 -2.65
N ILE A 421 10.92 25.56 -2.26
CA ILE A 421 11.38 25.28 -0.89
C ILE A 421 10.69 26.22 0.09
N ALA A 422 10.65 27.52 -0.18
CA ALA A 422 10.02 28.49 0.70
C ALA A 422 8.53 28.22 0.89
N ARG A 423 7.78 27.78 -0.12
CA ARG A 423 6.38 27.40 0.04
C ARG A 423 6.21 26.12 0.86
N PHE A 424 7.07 25.13 0.67
CA PHE A 424 7.04 23.93 1.51
C PHE A 424 7.42 24.24 2.96
N GLU A 425 8.46 25.04 3.19
CA GLU A 425 8.85 25.52 4.52
C GLU A 425 7.83 26.48 5.16
N ILE A 426 7.10 27.29 4.37
CA ILE A 426 6.04 28.17 4.89
C ILE A 426 4.82 27.35 5.26
N ILE A 427 4.36 26.42 4.40
CA ILE A 427 3.29 25.49 4.77
C ILE A 427 3.67 24.75 6.07
N GLU A 428 4.94 24.36 6.20
CA GLU A 428 5.46 23.66 7.38
C GLU A 428 5.67 24.53 8.62
N LYS A 429 6.18 25.77 8.53
CA LYS A 429 6.22 26.68 9.69
C LYS A 429 4.81 27.03 10.15
N THR A 430 3.87 27.15 9.22
CA THR A 430 2.46 27.33 9.57
C THR A 430 1.85 26.05 10.17
N GLU A 431 2.36 24.85 9.90
CA GLU A 431 1.94 23.59 10.52
C GLU A 431 2.64 23.30 11.87
N ILE A 432 3.91 23.70 12.02
CA ILE A 432 4.74 23.45 13.21
C ILE A 432 4.56 24.54 14.27
N GLU A 433 4.47 25.83 13.88
CA GLU A 433 4.17 26.91 14.83
C GLU A 433 2.71 26.84 15.34
N ASN A 434 1.81 26.17 14.60
CA ASN A 434 0.43 25.90 15.05
C ASN A 434 0.25 24.56 15.80
N ASN A 435 1.32 23.77 15.98
CA ASN A 435 1.28 22.53 16.76
C ASN A 435 2.01 22.63 18.12
N PHE A 436 2.47 23.83 18.51
CA PHE A 436 3.16 24.06 19.78
C PHE A 436 2.73 25.32 20.55
N TYR A 437 1.54 25.87 20.28
CA TYR A 437 0.90 26.88 21.15
C TYR A 437 -0.55 26.54 21.50
#